data_AF-A0A1Q6LEF3-F1
#
_entry.id   AF-A0A1Q6LEF3-F1
#
_cell.length_a   1.000
_cell.length_b   1.000
_cell.length_c   1.000
_cell.angle_alpha   90.00
_cell.angle_beta   90.00
_cell.angle_gamma   90.00
#
_symmetry.space_group_name_H-M   'P 1'
#
loop_
_entity.id
_entity.type
_entity.pdbx_description
1 polymer ?
#
loop_
_entity_poly.entity_id
_entity_poly.type
_entity_poly.pdbx_seq_one_letter_code
_entity_poly.pdbx_strand_id
1 'polypeptide(L)'
;MNTELTLTWKKEGKIFKKEIERLKMIAPFEKLIKEFKNNNEISKKLVKVIPVATEIHINWDCTADVNRVYYTIEGATKSIPIIGAHSIVWTKLKELCTEEKE
;
A
#
# COMPACT_ATOMS: atom_id res chain seq x y z
N MET A 1 -16.03 7.21 -11.89
CA MET A 1 -15.19 6.68 -10.79
C MET A 1 -13.78 7.18 -11.01
N ASN A 2 -13.13 7.74 -10.00
CA ASN A 2 -11.74 8.15 -10.12
C ASN A 2 -10.87 6.91 -10.30
N THR A 3 -10.15 6.80 -11.41
CA THR A 3 -9.34 5.61 -11.75
C THR A 3 -8.01 5.60 -11.02
N GLU A 4 -7.61 6.74 -10.46
CA GLU A 4 -6.34 6.96 -9.78
C GLU A 4 -6.54 7.26 -8.29
N LEU A 5 -5.43 7.16 -7.55
CA LEU A 5 -5.30 7.62 -6.17
C LEU A 5 -3.89 8.17 -5.94
N THR A 6 -3.77 9.01 -4.92
CA THR A 6 -2.48 9.53 -4.47
C THR A 6 -1.77 8.50 -3.60
N LEU A 7 -0.57 8.07 -4.02
CA LEU A 7 0.34 7.26 -3.21
C LEU A 7 1.44 8.15 -2.66
N THR A 8 1.52 8.28 -1.34
CA THR A 8 2.58 9.00 -0.65
C THR A 8 3.44 8.07 0.19
N TRP A 9 4.74 8.33 0.22
CA TRP A 9 5.63 7.58 1.11
C TRP A 9 6.74 8.45 1.68
N LYS A 10 7.12 8.15 2.92
CA LYS A 10 8.26 8.76 3.59
C LYS A 10 9.43 7.79 3.57
N LYS A 11 10.62 8.25 3.16
CA LYS A 11 11.86 7.48 3.18
C LYS A 11 13.05 8.42 3.35
N GLU A 12 13.98 8.08 4.24
CA GLU A 12 15.19 8.83 4.55
C GLU A 12 14.87 10.30 4.90
N GLY A 13 13.81 10.52 5.67
CA GLY A 13 13.35 11.84 6.06
C GLY A 13 12.61 12.63 4.97
N LYS A 14 12.58 12.14 3.73
CA LYS A 14 11.93 12.80 2.58
C LYS A 14 10.55 12.22 2.31
N ILE A 15 9.63 13.08 1.88
CA ILE A 15 8.28 12.69 1.47
C ILE A 15 8.22 12.70 -0.05
N PHE A 16 7.72 11.61 -0.60
CA PHE A 16 7.48 11.42 -2.02
C PHE A 16 5.99 11.21 -2.26
N LYS A 17 5.52 11.57 -3.45
CA LYS A 17 4.13 11.37 -3.87
C LYS A 17 4.06 11.06 -5.36
N LYS A 18 3.10 10.25 -5.75
CA LYS A 18 2.68 10.10 -7.15
C LYS A 18 1.21 9.75 -7.23
N GLU A 19 0.60 10.06 -8.36
CA GLU A 19 -0.67 9.45 -8.73
C GLU A 19 -0.42 8.06 -9.30
N ILE A 20 -1.29 7.11 -8.96
CA ILE A 20 -1.22 5.74 -9.46
C ILE A 20 -2.61 5.24 -9.80
N GLU A 21 -2.72 4.55 -10.94
CA GLU A 21 -3.93 3.82 -11.28
C GLU A 21 -4.25 2.76 -10.22
N ARG A 22 -5.52 2.76 -9.78
CA ARG A 22 -6.03 1.78 -8.80
C ARG A 22 -5.76 0.35 -9.23
N LEU A 23 -5.90 0.05 -10.53
CA LEU A 23 -5.63 -1.28 -11.07
C LEU A 23 -4.16 -1.68 -10.95
N LYS A 24 -3.22 -0.79 -11.30
CA LYS A 24 -1.78 -1.00 -11.09
C LYS A 24 -1.45 -1.28 -9.63
N MET A 25 -2.14 -0.59 -8.71
CA MET A 25 -1.95 -0.78 -7.27
C MET A 25 -2.56 -2.08 -6.74
N ILE A 26 -3.72 -2.51 -7.25
CA ILE A 26 -4.44 -3.71 -6.81
C ILE A 26 -3.78 -5.00 -7.31
N ALA A 27 -3.31 -5.01 -8.56
CA ALA A 27 -2.86 -6.22 -9.26
C ALA A 27 -1.82 -7.06 -8.51
N PRO A 28 -0.77 -6.48 -7.87
CA PRO A 28 0.19 -7.27 -7.09
C PRO A 28 -0.47 -8.01 -5.92
N PHE A 29 -1.44 -7.38 -5.25
CA PHE A 29 -2.09 -7.97 -4.08
C PHE A 29 -3.12 -9.03 -4.47
N GLU A 30 -3.84 -8.87 -5.59
CA GLU A 30 -4.69 -9.93 -6.12
C GLU A 30 -3.91 -11.19 -6.49
N LYS A 31 -2.71 -11.02 -7.06
CA LYS A 31 -1.81 -12.13 -7.34
C LYS A 31 -1.41 -12.86 -6.05
N LEU A 32 -1.04 -12.12 -4.99
CA LEU A 32 -0.74 -12.70 -3.68
C LEU A 32 -1.92 -13.44 -3.06
N ILE A 33 -3.15 -12.93 -3.22
CA ILE A 33 -4.36 -13.61 -2.72
C ILE A 33 -4.52 -14.99 -3.38
N LYS A 34 -4.27 -15.07 -4.69
CA LYS A 34 -4.36 -16.31 -5.47
C LYS A 34 -3.24 -17.29 -5.11
N GLU A 35 -2.02 -16.79 -4.91
CA GLU A 35 -0.83 -17.61 -4.64
C GLU A 35 -0.80 -18.15 -3.19
N PHE A 36 -1.28 -17.39 -2.20
CA PHE A 36 -1.17 -17.75 -0.79
C PHE A 36 -2.55 -17.95 -0.14
N LYS A 37 -3.02 -19.20 0.01
CA LYS A 37 -4.36 -19.48 0.55
C LYS A 37 -4.55 -19.15 2.04
N ASN A 38 -3.50 -19.33 2.86
CA ASN A 38 -3.61 -19.26 4.34
C ASN A 38 -2.98 -17.99 4.96
N ASN A 39 -2.25 -17.18 4.18
CA ASN A 39 -1.52 -16.02 4.70
C ASN A 39 -1.65 -14.80 3.78
N ASN A 40 -2.89 -14.44 3.41
CA ASN A 40 -3.20 -13.35 2.47
C ASN A 40 -4.16 -12.29 3.05
N GLU A 41 -4.41 -12.30 4.36
CA GLU A 41 -5.38 -11.41 4.99
C GLU A 41 -5.03 -9.93 4.81
N ILE A 42 -3.74 -9.59 4.85
CA ILE A 42 -3.28 -8.22 4.56
C ILE A 42 -3.57 -7.84 3.10
N SER A 43 -3.25 -8.72 2.15
CA SER A 43 -3.53 -8.49 0.73
C SER A 43 -5.03 -8.32 0.47
N LYS A 44 -5.89 -9.13 1.09
CA LYS A 44 -7.35 -8.99 1.02
C LYS A 44 -7.83 -7.64 1.54
N LYS A 45 -7.27 -7.16 2.65
CA LYS A 45 -7.60 -5.84 3.22
C LYS A 45 -7.20 -4.72 2.26
N LEU A 46 -6.00 -4.79 1.69
CA LEU A 46 -5.53 -3.80 0.72
C LEU A 46 -6.42 -3.74 -0.52
N VAL A 47 -6.74 -4.89 -1.13
CA VAL A 47 -7.63 -4.96 -2.32
C VAL A 47 -9.03 -4.38 -2.04
N LYS A 48 -9.54 -4.49 -0.81
CA LYS A 48 -10.82 -3.87 -0.42
C LYS A 48 -10.75 -2.36 -0.21
N VAL A 49 -9.61 -1.86 0.27
CA VAL A 49 -9.41 -0.45 0.63
C VAL A 49 -9.04 0.39 -0.60
N ILE A 50 -8.17 -0.13 -1.47
CA ILE A 50 -7.67 0.62 -2.64
C ILE A 50 -8.78 1.19 -3.52
N PRO A 51 -9.91 0.51 -3.81
CA PRO A 51 -10.99 1.07 -4.64
C PRO A 51 -11.69 2.30 -4.06
N VAL A 52 -11.68 2.47 -2.73
CA VAL A 52 -12.43 3.52 -2.02
C VAL A 52 -11.53 4.57 -1.38
N ALA A 53 -10.22 4.33 -1.30
CA ALA A 53 -9.25 5.28 -0.74
C ALA A 53 -8.99 6.44 -1.70
N THR A 54 -8.92 7.66 -1.19
CA THR A 54 -8.44 8.83 -1.95
C THR A 54 -6.92 8.91 -1.94
N GLU A 55 -6.29 8.49 -0.84
CA GLU A 55 -4.85 8.50 -0.64
C GLU A 55 -4.41 7.24 0.11
N ILE A 56 -3.22 6.74 -0.21
CA ILE A 56 -2.51 5.72 0.57
C ILE A 56 -1.14 6.27 0.96
N HIS A 57 -0.80 6.15 2.24
CA HIS A 57 0.44 6.64 2.83
C HIS A 57 1.26 5.54 3.50
N ILE A 58 2.57 5.52 3.24
CA ILE A 58 3.50 4.53 3.78
C ILE A 58 4.72 5.22 4.41
N ASN A 59 5.02 4.90 5.66
CA ASN A 59 6.23 5.40 6.32
C ASN A 59 7.33 4.32 6.36
N TRP A 60 8.32 4.43 5.47
CA TRP A 60 9.47 3.52 5.44
C TRP A 60 10.53 3.83 6.50
N ASP A 61 10.47 4.99 7.15
CA ASP A 61 11.36 5.35 8.26
C ASP A 61 10.88 4.78 9.61
N CYS A 62 9.74 4.08 9.62
CA CYS A 62 9.18 3.47 10.82
C CYS A 62 10.01 2.26 11.25
N THR A 63 10.53 2.29 12.47
CA THR A 63 11.35 1.21 13.07
C THR A 63 10.56 0.27 13.98
N ALA A 64 9.23 0.44 14.08
CA ALA A 64 8.39 -0.40 14.92
C ALA A 64 8.24 -1.82 14.33
N ASP A 65 8.15 -2.83 15.20
CA ASP A 65 7.94 -4.24 14.81
C ASP A 65 6.66 -4.44 13.99
N VAL A 66 5.66 -3.60 14.25
CA VAL A 66 4.40 -3.52 13.50
C VAL A 66 4.30 -2.15 12.86
N ASN A 67 4.64 -2.08 11.58
CA ASN A 67 4.42 -0.88 10.78
C ASN A 67 2.99 -0.86 10.20
N ARG A 68 2.59 0.26 9.60
CA ARG A 68 1.22 0.51 9.15
C ARG A 68 1.20 1.10 7.75
N VAL A 69 0.23 0.64 6.96
CA VAL A 69 -0.20 1.33 5.74
C VAL A 69 -1.39 2.19 6.12
N TYR A 70 -1.27 3.49 5.91
CA TYR A 70 -2.32 4.47 6.18
C TYR A 70 -3.11 4.73 4.90
N TYR A 71 -4.38 5.04 5.03
CA TYR A 71 -5.24 5.36 3.89
C TYR A 71 -6.34 6.32 4.31
N THR A 72 -6.75 7.19 3.39
CA THR A 72 -7.81 8.18 3.61
C THR A 72 -9.05 7.80 2.82
N ILE A 73 -10.21 7.77 3.48
CA ILE A 73 -11.53 7.59 2.86
C ILE A 73 -12.41 8.72 3.35
N GLU A 74 -13.00 9.49 2.44
CA GLU A 74 -13.95 10.57 2.80
C GLU A 74 -13.39 11.56 3.84
N GLY A 75 -12.09 11.85 3.78
CA GLY A 75 -11.41 12.75 4.73
C GLY A 75 -11.00 12.11 6.06
N ALA A 76 -11.35 10.85 6.32
CA ALA A 76 -10.93 10.12 7.52
C ALA A 76 -9.72 9.23 7.23
N THR A 77 -8.63 9.42 7.98
CA THR A 77 -7.44 8.56 7.91
C THR A 77 -7.60 7.32 8.78
N LYS A 78 -7.38 6.15 8.18
CA LYS A 78 -7.38 4.82 8.82
C LYS A 78 -6.05 4.12 8.53
N SER A 79 -5.82 2.96 9.15
CA SER A 79 -4.59 2.18 8.91
C SER A 79 -4.80 0.67 8.94
N ILE A 80 -3.94 -0.05 8.22
CA ILE A 80 -3.79 -1.50 8.28
C ILE A 80 -2.43 -1.79 8.94
N PRO A 81 -2.39 -2.42 10.12
CA PRO A 81 -1.14 -2.89 10.70
C PRO A 81 -0.63 -4.10 9.92
N ILE A 82 0.67 -4.09 9.63
CA ILE A 82 1.37 -5.16 8.92
C ILE A 82 2.64 -5.46 9.71
N ILE A 83 2.75 -6.68 10.23
CA ILE A 83 3.97 -7.14 10.90
C ILE A 83 5.13 -7.22 9.90
N GLY A 84 6.36 -6.93 10.35
CA GLY A 84 7.56 -6.98 9.49
C GLY A 84 7.74 -8.32 8.75
N ALA A 85 7.29 -9.43 9.35
CA ALA A 85 7.38 -10.77 8.78
C ALA A 85 6.57 -10.97 7.47
N HIS A 86 5.62 -10.08 7.13
CA HIS A 86 4.97 -10.10 5.81
C HIS A 86 5.86 -9.47 4.73
N SER A 87 7.10 -9.97 4.60
CA SER A 87 8.13 -9.44 3.72
C SER A 87 7.67 -9.31 2.26
N ILE A 88 6.87 -10.25 1.77
CA ILE A 88 6.34 -10.23 0.40
C ILE A 88 5.40 -9.03 0.17
N VAL A 89 4.53 -8.73 1.14
CA VAL A 89 3.63 -7.57 1.06
C VAL A 89 4.44 -6.28 1.05
N TRP A 90 5.45 -6.18 1.93
CA TRP A 90 6.36 -5.03 1.98
C TRP A 90 7.14 -4.85 0.69
N THR A 91 7.63 -5.93 0.08
CA THR A 91 8.32 -5.88 -1.21
C THR A 91 7.40 -5.32 -2.29
N LYS A 92 6.14 -5.77 -2.38
CA LYS A 92 5.19 -5.25 -3.37
C LYS A 92 4.82 -3.78 -3.14
N LEU A 93 4.64 -3.37 -1.89
CA LEU A 93 4.45 -1.95 -1.56
C LEU A 93 5.68 -1.11 -1.94
N LYS A 94 6.89 -1.64 -1.76
CA LYS A 94 8.13 -0.94 -2.12
C LYS A 94 8.32 -0.80 -3.63
N GLU A 95 8.00 -1.85 -4.41
CA GLU A 95 7.97 -1.80 -5.88
C GLU A 95 6.99 -0.73 -6.38
N LEU A 96 5.86 -0.54 -5.69
CA LEU A 96 4.91 0.52 -6.02
C LEU A 96 5.42 1.92 -5.63
N CYS A 97 6.34 2.03 -4.66
CA CYS A 97 6.94 3.29 -4.18
C CYS A 97 8.21 3.71 -4.95
N THR A 98 8.55 3.06 -6.05
CA THR A 98 9.62 3.55 -6.93
C THR A 98 9.03 4.44 -8.03
N GLU A 99 9.74 5.51 -8.38
CA GLU A 99 9.47 6.29 -9.59
C GLU A 99 9.47 5.33 -10.79
N GLU A 100 8.49 5.45 -11.69
CA GLU A 100 8.60 4.82 -13.00
C GLU A 100 9.90 5.37 -13.59
N LYS A 101 10.92 4.52 -13.76
CA LYS A 101 11.99 4.84 -14.70
C LYS A 101 11.32 4.84 -16.06
N GLU A 102 11.12 6.04 -16.62
CA GLU A 102 10.93 6.20 -18.07
C GLU A 102 12.02 5.46 -18.85
#